data_AF-A0A318UMA8-F1
#
_entry.id   AF-A0A318UMA8-F1
#
_cell.length_a   1.000
_cell.length_b   1.000
_cell.length_c   1.000
_cell.angle_alpha   90.00
_cell.angle_beta   90.00
_cell.angle_gamma   90.00
#
_symmetry.space_group_name_H-M   'P 1'
#
loop_
_entity.id
_entity.type
_entity.pdbx_description
1 polymer ?
#
loop_
_entity_poly.entity_id
_entity_poly.type
_entity_poly.pdbx_seq_one_letter_code
_entity_poly.pdbx_strand_id
1 'polypeptide(L)'
;MKIDFTRVMSIDFLIRHKSTGNPESLASHLGISKRTLFETLNFMKDSLHAPIIYDRYRCTYLYNEEGMMLFAFFKGKKKDIDKAIAKAIKGLLMVFLLSNLELTELLILLGL
;
A
#
# COMPACT_ATOMS: atom_id res chain seq x y z
N MET A 1 -4.81 -15.31 -17.86
CA MET A 1 -5.67 -14.32 -17.16
C MET A 1 -5.02 -12.95 -17.31
N LYS A 2 -5.77 -11.91 -17.70
CA LYS A 2 -5.26 -10.53 -17.76
C LYS A 2 -5.50 -9.87 -16.39
N ILE A 3 -4.43 -9.45 -15.72
CA ILE A 3 -4.52 -8.72 -14.46
C ILE A 3 -4.78 -7.24 -14.75
N ASP A 4 -5.76 -6.67 -14.04
CA ASP A 4 -6.06 -5.25 -14.08
C ASP A 4 -5.53 -4.60 -12.80
N PHE A 5 -4.43 -3.85 -12.93
CA PHE A 5 -3.78 -3.19 -11.80
C PHE A 5 -4.60 -2.02 -11.24
N THR A 6 -5.47 -1.38 -12.02
CA THR A 6 -6.37 -0.34 -11.50
C THR A 6 -7.27 -0.92 -10.42
N ARG A 7 -7.81 -2.11 -10.67
CA ARG A 7 -8.63 -2.83 -9.71
C ARG A 7 -7.84 -3.32 -8.49
N VAL A 8 -6.61 -3.80 -8.68
CA VAL A 8 -5.73 -4.17 -7.55
C VAL A 8 -5.50 -2.96 -6.64
N MET A 9 -5.21 -1.79 -7.22
CA MET A 9 -5.03 -0.54 -6.47
C MET A 9 -6.31 -0.10 -5.74
N SER A 10 -7.48 -0.22 -6.39
CA SER A 10 -8.77 0.08 -5.75
C SER A 10 -9.05 -0.84 -4.57
N ILE A 11 -8.80 -2.15 -4.72
CA ILE A 11 -9.00 -3.12 -3.63
C ILE A 11 -8.03 -2.84 -2.47
N ASP A 12 -6.73 -2.61 -2.75
CA ASP A 12 -5.75 -2.23 -1.71
C ASP A 12 -6.22 -0.99 -0.92
N PHE A 13 -6.65 0.05 -1.64
CA PHE A 13 -7.17 1.26 -1.01
C PHE A 13 -8.36 0.96 -0.09
N LEU A 14 -9.36 0.23 -0.57
CA LEU A 14 -10.57 -0.09 0.21
C LEU A 14 -10.25 -0.98 1.43
N ILE A 15 -9.33 -1.94 1.30
CA ILE A 15 -8.88 -2.79 2.41
C ILE A 15 -8.22 -1.96 3.51
N ARG A 16 -7.30 -1.04 3.15
CA ARG A 16 -6.61 -0.18 4.13
C ARG A 16 -7.56 0.77 4.85
N HIS A 17 -8.63 1.20 4.18
CA HIS A 17 -9.69 2.03 4.76
C HIS A 17 -10.81 1.20 5.42
N LYS A 18 -10.70 -0.13 5.42
CA LYS A 18 -11.68 -1.08 5.99
C LYS A 18 -13.09 -0.89 5.41
N SER A 19 -13.18 -0.45 4.16
CA SER A 19 -14.42 0.00 3.51
C SER A 19 -14.83 -0.86 2.31
N THR A 20 -14.39 -2.12 2.24
CA THR A 20 -14.73 -2.99 1.10
C THR A 20 -16.18 -3.46 1.10
N GLY A 21 -16.82 -3.54 2.26
CA GLY A 21 -18.08 -4.25 2.40
C GLY A 21 -17.94 -5.76 2.18
N ASN A 22 -19.07 -6.44 1.99
CA ASN A 22 -19.12 -7.86 1.65
C ASN A 22 -18.72 -8.13 0.18
N PRO A 23 -18.44 -9.38 -0.21
CA PRO A 23 -17.97 -9.70 -1.56
C PRO A 23 -18.91 -9.23 -2.68
N GLU A 24 -20.23 -9.37 -2.50
CA GLU A 24 -21.25 -8.86 -3.43
C GLU A 24 -21.16 -7.34 -3.60
N SER A 25 -21.14 -6.60 -2.50
CA SER A 25 -21.07 -5.13 -2.49
C SER A 25 -19.76 -4.64 -3.10
N LEU A 26 -18.63 -5.27 -2.78
CA LEU A 26 -17.33 -4.93 -3.36
C LEU A 26 -17.32 -5.18 -4.87
N ALA A 27 -17.82 -6.33 -5.33
CA ALA A 27 -17.88 -6.65 -6.75
C ALA A 27 -18.76 -5.65 -7.51
N SER A 28 -19.92 -5.31 -6.95
CA SER A 28 -20.82 -4.28 -7.49
C SER A 28 -20.17 -2.90 -7.53
N HIS A 29 -19.46 -2.50 -6.46
CA HIS A 29 -18.75 -1.22 -6.38
C HIS A 29 -17.66 -1.10 -7.46
N LEU A 30 -16.97 -2.20 -7.76
CA LEU A 30 -15.94 -2.28 -8.79
C LEU A 30 -16.50 -2.52 -10.21
N GLY A 31 -17.82 -2.72 -10.35
CA GLY A 31 -18.45 -3.01 -11.65
C GLY A 31 -18.04 -4.35 -12.26
N ILE A 32 -17.73 -5.36 -11.43
CA ILE A 32 -17.26 -6.68 -11.87
C ILE A 32 -18.11 -7.82 -11.29
N SER A 33 -17.96 -9.02 -11.87
CA SER A 33 -18.55 -10.22 -11.27
C SER A 33 -17.81 -10.64 -9.99
N LYS A 34 -18.50 -11.35 -9.08
CA LYS A 34 -17.88 -11.95 -7.89
C LYS A 34 -16.73 -12.90 -8.23
N ARG A 35 -16.86 -13.66 -9.32
CA ARG A 35 -15.79 -14.54 -9.80
C ARG A 35 -14.53 -13.73 -10.08
N THR A 36 -14.68 -12.64 -10.82
CA THR A 36 -13.59 -11.75 -11.23
C THR A 36 -12.98 -11.02 -10.02
N LEU A 37 -13.79 -10.70 -9.00
CA LEU A 37 -13.30 -10.22 -7.71
C LEU A 37 -12.41 -11.27 -7.02
N PHE A 38 -12.90 -12.51 -6.86
CA PHE A 38 -12.13 -13.58 -6.22
C PHE A 38 -10.85 -13.94 -6.97
N GLU A 39 -10.88 -13.96 -8.31
CA GLU A 39 -9.68 -14.13 -9.13
C GLU A 39 -8.62 -13.04 -8.83
N THR A 40 -9.06 -11.81 -8.59
CA THR A 40 -8.15 -10.70 -8.22
C THR A 40 -7.63 -10.83 -6.81
N LEU A 41 -8.50 -11.16 -5.85
CA LEU A 41 -8.10 -11.37 -4.46
C LEU A 41 -7.12 -12.54 -4.32
N ASN A 42 -7.35 -13.63 -5.04
CA ASN A 42 -6.44 -14.77 -5.06
C ASN A 42 -5.11 -14.39 -5.72
N PHE A 43 -5.12 -13.63 -6.82
CA PHE A 43 -3.88 -13.09 -7.38
C PHE A 43 -3.11 -12.22 -6.36
N MET A 44 -3.80 -11.31 -5.65
CA MET A 44 -3.18 -10.49 -4.61
C MET A 44 -2.58 -11.33 -3.47
N LYS A 45 -3.28 -12.39 -3.04
CA LYS A 45 -2.81 -13.31 -1.99
C LYS A 45 -1.63 -14.16 -2.44
N ASP A 46 -1.78 -14.83 -3.58
CA ASP A 46 -0.89 -15.93 -3.98
C ASP A 46 0.35 -15.42 -4.71
N SER A 47 0.18 -14.38 -5.54
CA SER A 47 1.28 -13.84 -6.37
C SER A 47 1.94 -12.60 -5.79
N LEU A 48 1.21 -11.80 -4.99
CA LEU A 48 1.75 -10.60 -4.34
C LEU A 48 1.96 -10.79 -2.84
N HIS A 49 1.66 -11.98 -2.31
CA HIS A 49 1.80 -12.33 -0.89
C HIS A 49 1.05 -11.36 0.05
N ALA A 50 -0.04 -10.76 -0.42
CA ALA A 50 -0.85 -9.86 0.38
C ALA A 50 -1.68 -10.67 1.39
N PRO A 51 -1.53 -10.43 2.70
CA PRO A 51 -2.09 -11.34 3.67
C PRO A 51 -3.53 -10.92 4.03
N ILE A 52 -4.40 -11.06 3.01
CA ILE A 52 -5.79 -10.59 3.02
C ILE A 52 -6.69 -11.63 3.70
N ILE A 53 -7.43 -11.17 4.71
CA ILE A 53 -8.48 -11.93 5.39
C ILE A 53 -9.83 -11.23 5.24
N TYR A 54 -10.93 -11.98 5.38
CA TYR A 54 -12.28 -11.41 5.45
C TYR A 54 -12.79 -11.46 6.89
N ASP A 55 -13.05 -10.29 7.47
CA ASP A 55 -13.70 -10.19 8.77
C ASP A 55 -15.21 -10.19 8.57
N ARG A 56 -15.85 -11.30 8.98
CA ARG A 56 -17.30 -11.48 8.88
C ARG A 56 -18.10 -10.58 9.81
N TYR A 57 -17.53 -10.20 10.96
CA TYR A 57 -18.20 -9.33 11.92
C TYR A 57 -18.19 -7.88 11.43
N ARG A 58 -17.06 -7.43 10.90
CA ARG A 58 -16.91 -6.09 10.33
C ARG A 58 -17.41 -5.98 8.89
N CYS A 59 -17.78 -7.10 8.27
CA CYS A 59 -18.18 -7.21 6.88
C CYS A 59 -17.19 -6.52 5.92
N THR A 60 -15.90 -6.77 6.08
CA THR A 60 -14.86 -6.08 5.30
C THR A 60 -13.60 -6.94 5.17
N TYR A 61 -12.86 -6.76 4.08
CA TYR A 61 -11.53 -7.34 3.92
C TYR A 61 -10.49 -6.49 4.64
N LEU A 62 -9.49 -7.15 5.23
CA LEU A 62 -8.43 -6.55 6.02
C LEU A 62 -7.09 -7.18 5.62
N TYR A 63 -5.99 -6.45 5.82
CA TYR A 63 -4.68 -7.09 5.98
C TYR A 63 -4.54 -7.57 7.43
N ASN A 64 -4.06 -8.79 7.62
CA ASN A 64 -3.76 -9.33 8.96
C ASN A 64 -2.45 -8.72 9.55
N GLU A 65 -1.65 -8.08 8.70
CA GLU A 65 -0.36 -7.45 8.98
C GLU A 65 -0.36 -6.02 8.42
N GLU A 66 0.41 -5.13 9.02
CA GLU A 66 0.52 -3.76 8.53
C GLU A 66 1.29 -3.73 7.20
N GLY A 67 0.70 -3.07 6.21
CA GLY A 67 1.31 -2.99 4.89
C GLY A 67 0.44 -2.24 3.89
N MET A 68 1.05 -1.95 2.73
CA MET A 68 0.36 -1.39 1.58
C MET A 68 1.03 -1.86 0.29
N MET A 69 0.26 -1.94 -0.79
CA MET A 69 0.84 -2.08 -2.12
C MET A 69 1.23 -0.70 -2.67
N LEU A 70 2.44 -0.58 -3.20
CA LEU A 70 2.91 0.63 -3.88
C LEU A 70 3.17 0.35 -5.36
N PHE A 71 2.31 0.88 -6.22
CA PHE A 71 2.50 0.88 -7.67
C PHE A 71 2.82 2.30 -8.11
N ALA A 72 4.00 2.52 -8.68
CA ALA A 72 4.40 3.83 -9.14
C ALA A 72 5.17 3.74 -10.47
N PHE A 73 4.80 4.61 -11.42
CA PHE A 73 5.55 4.85 -12.63
C PHE A 73 5.82 6.35 -12.75
N PHE A 74 7.10 6.73 -12.78
CA PHE A 74 7.51 8.13 -12.87
C PHE A 74 8.10 8.40 -14.25
N LYS A 75 7.42 9.24 -15.03
CA LYS A 75 7.97 9.76 -16.29
C LYS A 75 8.81 11.00 -15.99
N GLY A 76 10.12 10.91 -16.21
CA GLY A 76 11.02 12.05 -16.01
C GLY A 76 12.34 11.86 -16.73
N LYS A 77 13.10 12.94 -16.94
CA LYS A 77 14.51 12.81 -17.29
C LYS A 77 15.22 12.23 -16.07
N LYS A 78 16.22 11.36 -16.28
CA LYS A 78 16.95 10.68 -15.20
C LYS A 78 17.32 11.60 -14.02
N LYS A 79 17.81 12.80 -14.34
CA LYS A 79 18.19 13.84 -13.36
C LYS A 79 17.04 14.30 -12.45
N ASP A 80 15.82 14.36 -12.97
CA ASP A 80 14.63 14.76 -12.20
C ASP A 80 14.16 13.62 -11.29
N ILE A 81 14.25 12.37 -11.77
CA ILE A 81 13.96 11.15 -11.00
C ILE A 81 14.97 11.02 -9.85
N ASP A 82 16.27 11.16 -10.13
CA ASP A 82 17.32 11.09 -9.11
C ASP A 82 17.11 12.15 -8.02
N LYS A 83 16.71 13.36 -8.41
CA LYS A 83 16.40 14.44 -7.47
C LYS A 83 15.15 14.13 -6.63
N ALA A 84 14.12 13.54 -7.23
CA ALA A 84 12.91 13.13 -6.53
C ALA A 84 13.20 12.00 -5.53
N ILE A 85 13.97 10.99 -5.93
CA ILE A 85 14.40 9.88 -5.08
C ILE A 85 15.24 10.41 -3.91
N ALA A 86 16.25 11.25 -4.19
CA ALA A 86 17.09 11.83 -3.14
C ALA A 86 16.27 12.65 -2.13
N LYS A 87 15.28 13.42 -2.61
CA LYS A 87 14.35 14.16 -1.74
C LYS A 87 13.52 13.22 -0.86
N ALA A 88 12.98 12.15 -1.44
CA ALA A 88 12.19 11.15 -0.71
C ALA A 88 13.03 10.43 0.35
N ILE A 89 14.22 9.95 -0.01
CA ILE A 89 15.16 9.31 0.92
C ILE A 89 15.55 10.27 2.04
N LYS A 90 15.89 11.52 1.72
CA LYS A 90 16.24 12.52 2.74
C LYS A 90 15.10 12.77 3.71
N GLY A 91 13.86 12.88 3.21
CA GLY A 91 12.68 13.01 4.06
C GLY A 91 12.46 11.79 4.96
N LEU A 92 12.58 10.58 4.40
CA LEU A 92 12.44 9.34 5.15
C LEU A 92 13.51 9.19 6.24
N LEU A 93 14.77 9.49 5.90
CA LEU A 93 15.89 9.51 6.84
C LEU A 93 15.64 10.51 7.96
N MET A 94 15.15 11.72 7.64
CA MET A 94 14.85 12.73 8.65
C MET A 94 13.75 12.27 9.62
N VAL A 95 12.66 11.67 9.11
CA VAL A 95 11.59 11.11 9.97
C VAL A 95 12.14 9.99 10.85
N PHE A 96 12.96 9.10 10.29
CA PHE A 96 13.60 8.02 11.04
C PHE A 96 14.45 8.57 12.18
N LEU A 97 15.31 9.57 11.91
CA LEU A 97 16.18 10.18 12.92
C LEU A 97 15.35 10.81 14.05
N LEU A 98 14.29 11.55 13.71
CA LEU A 98 13.41 12.19 14.69
C LEU A 98 12.59 11.20 15.53
N SER A 99 12.34 10.01 14.99
CA SER A 99 11.50 8.99 15.64
C SER A 99 12.31 8.01 16.51
N ASN A 100 13.63 7.96 16.34
CA ASN A 100 14.47 6.90 16.94
C ASN A 100 15.75 7.40 17.62
N LEU A 101 16.21 8.64 17.42
CA LEU A 101 17.34 9.19 18.18
C LEU A 101 16.86 9.99 19.38
N GLU A 102 17.55 9.81 20.50
CA GLU A 102 17.40 10.74 21.61
C GLU A 102 18.04 12.10 21.27
N LEU A 103 17.57 13.15 21.94
CA LEU A 103 18.02 14.53 21.70
C LEU A 103 19.54 14.67 21.84
N THR A 104 20.15 13.91 22.75
CA THR A 104 21.58 13.85 23.02
C THR A 104 22.38 13.26 21.85
N GLU A 105 21.90 12.18 21.26
CA GLU A 105 22.52 11.56 20.07
C GLU A 105 22.42 12.47 18.85
N LEU A 106 21.31 13.20 18.73
CA LEU A 106 21.09 14.18 17.68
C LEU A 106 22.08 15.37 17.78
N LEU A 107 22.34 15.86 18.99
CA LEU A 107 23.30 16.95 19.23
C LEU A 107 24.74 16.53 18.89
N ILE A 108 25.15 15.31 19.26
CA ILE A 108 26.46 14.75 18.91
C ILE A 108 26.64 14.64 17.39
N LEU A 109 25.61 14.19 16.67
CA LEU A 109 25.63 14.09 15.21
C LEU A 109 25.70 15.44 14.50
N LEU A 110 25.13 16.49 15.12
CA LEU A 110 25.16 17.86 14.60
C LEU A 110 26.40 18.65 15.06
N GLY A 111 27.22 18.08 15.96
CA GLY A 111 28.40 18.72 16.51
C GLY A 111 28.10 19.90 17.44
N LEU A 112 26.95 19.86 18.12
CA LEU A 112 26.46 20.86 19.09
C LEU A 112 26.72 20.45 20.54
#